data_AF-A0A2J0MRE3-F1
#
_entry.id   AF-A0A2J0MRE3-F1
#
_cell.length_a   1.000
_cell.length_b   1.000
_cell.length_c   1.000
_cell.angle_alpha   90.00
_cell.angle_beta   90.00
_cell.angle_gamma   90.00
#
_symmetry.space_group_name_H-M   'P 1'
#
loop_
_entity.id
_entity.type
_entity.pdbx_description
1 polymer ?
#
loop_
_entity_poly.entity_id
_entity_poly.type
_entity_poly.pdbx_seq_one_letter_code
_entity_poly.pdbx_strand_id
1 'polypeptide(L)'
;MAKKKQIEEEKEAATEGSLSGRLGEFGSAVMQIAEEKGISKERVLEVVEAALAAAYKKDYGKRGQVIRATFDEVQKEAKFFLVKEAVDETTREFVEESVVDTEDATDEGKIVEKQGKNEKQTDRILEKNDLSAGALAEEDRLQRFNPERDMLLSEAKKLKKGIKLGETLELPLESHDEFGRVAAQTAKQVIIQRIREAERESMFAEYKEKEGQVVSGVIQRVEGRNVFVDLGKSIGILFPSEQIEGETYRVGQHLKVFLARVESDTKGPGLLLSRAHPEMVRHLFSLEVPEIFTGTVEIKAISREAGSRTKIAVFSAEEGVDPIGSCVGQKGTRVQAIIDELGGEKIDIIEWNEDEKRFISAALSPAKVLSVELFEEEKRALVKVPNDQLSLAIGKRGQNVRLAAKLTGWKIDVASDETLGVKEPEAKEEIPGDIAPEEIPPVETEEAKV
;
A
#
# COMPACT_ATOMS: atom_id res chain seq x y z
N MET A 1 22.85 -66.95 28.58
CA MET A 1 23.25 -65.88 27.63
C MET A 1 22.14 -65.53 26.63
N ALA A 2 21.27 -66.46 26.21
CA ALA A 2 20.17 -66.17 25.28
C ALA A 2 19.06 -65.25 25.85
N LYS A 3 18.72 -65.35 27.14
CA LYS A 3 17.71 -64.47 27.77
C LYS A 3 18.17 -63.02 27.97
N LYS A 4 19.48 -62.75 28.00
CA LYS A 4 20.01 -61.38 28.13
C LYS A 4 19.99 -60.65 26.78
N LYS A 5 20.22 -61.41 25.70
CA LYS A 5 20.18 -60.91 24.32
C LYS A 5 18.77 -60.59 23.83
N GLN A 6 17.77 -61.39 24.21
CA GLN A 6 16.36 -61.08 23.92
C GLN A 6 15.83 -59.85 24.67
N ILE A 7 16.35 -59.55 25.87
CA ILE A 7 15.97 -58.35 26.64
C ILE A 7 16.70 -57.09 26.11
N GLU A 8 17.87 -57.24 25.47
CA GLU A 8 18.54 -56.16 24.74
C GLU A 8 17.86 -55.90 23.37
N GLU A 9 17.49 -56.94 22.63
CA GLU A 9 16.78 -56.81 21.34
C GLU A 9 15.34 -56.28 21.50
N GLU A 10 14.61 -56.62 22.57
CA GLU A 10 13.31 -56.00 22.87
C GLU A 10 13.43 -54.55 23.35
N LYS A 11 14.58 -54.14 23.92
CA LYS A 11 14.86 -52.74 24.26
C LYS A 11 15.25 -51.89 23.05
N GLU A 12 15.95 -52.48 22.07
CA GLU A 12 16.26 -51.84 20.78
C GLU A 12 15.02 -51.74 19.86
N ALA A 13 14.13 -52.72 19.85
CA ALA A 13 12.89 -52.66 19.06
C ALA A 13 11.85 -51.67 19.64
N ALA A 14 11.86 -51.43 20.95
CA ALA A 14 11.02 -50.40 21.57
C ALA A 14 11.51 -48.96 21.32
N THR A 15 12.74 -48.78 20.81
CA THR A 15 13.31 -47.47 20.48
C THR A 15 13.00 -47.01 19.06
N GLU A 16 12.59 -47.91 18.16
CA GLU A 16 12.14 -47.56 16.79
C GLU A 16 10.73 -46.96 16.73
N GLY A 17 9.95 -47.12 17.80
CA GLY A 17 8.66 -46.45 17.99
C GLY A 17 8.74 -45.09 18.70
N SER A 18 9.94 -44.60 19.01
CA SER A 18 10.11 -43.39 19.81
C SER A 18 9.88 -42.11 19.00
N LEU A 19 9.29 -41.12 19.67
CA LEU A 19 9.14 -39.71 19.29
C LEU A 19 10.27 -39.12 18.42
N SER A 20 11.50 -39.60 18.62
CA SER A 20 12.74 -39.16 17.97
C SER A 20 12.76 -39.35 16.44
N GLY A 21 12.12 -40.39 15.89
CA GLY A 21 12.19 -40.68 14.45
C GLY A 21 11.46 -39.66 13.57
N ARG A 22 10.20 -39.33 13.92
CA ARG A 22 9.34 -38.46 13.10
C ARG A 22 9.56 -36.97 13.34
N LEU A 23 9.87 -36.55 14.58
CA LEU A 23 10.38 -35.20 14.82
C LEU A 23 11.80 -35.02 14.25
N GLY A 24 12.55 -36.12 14.11
CA GLY A 24 13.86 -36.13 13.49
C GLY A 24 13.90 -35.88 11.99
N GLU A 25 12.93 -36.43 11.26
CA GLU A 25 12.69 -36.09 9.85
C GLU A 25 12.18 -34.64 9.71
N PHE A 26 11.35 -34.21 10.65
CA PHE A 26 10.84 -32.84 10.73
C PHE A 26 11.99 -31.81 10.84
N GLY A 27 12.90 -31.96 11.82
CA GLY A 27 14.03 -31.05 12.00
C GLY A 27 14.94 -30.92 10.77
N SER A 28 15.23 -32.04 10.09
CA SER A 28 16.01 -32.02 8.85
C SER A 28 15.27 -31.35 7.69
N ALA A 29 13.96 -31.57 7.57
CA ALA A 29 13.15 -30.91 6.55
C ALA A 29 13.03 -29.40 6.79
N VAL A 30 12.93 -28.97 8.06
CA VAL A 30 12.94 -27.54 8.42
C VAL A 30 14.23 -26.88 7.95
N MET A 31 15.38 -27.51 8.23
CA MET A 31 16.68 -26.97 7.85
C MET A 31 16.89 -26.92 6.35
N GLN A 32 16.52 -27.98 5.62
CA GLN A 32 16.64 -28.01 4.16
C GLN A 32 15.79 -26.91 3.52
N ILE A 33 14.56 -26.72 3.99
CA ILE A 33 13.65 -25.71 3.45
C ILE A 33 14.11 -24.28 3.79
N ALA A 34 14.61 -24.06 5.00
CA ALA A 34 15.18 -22.77 5.39
C ALA A 34 16.41 -22.41 4.54
N GLU A 35 17.25 -23.40 4.24
CA GLU A 35 18.48 -23.24 3.46
C GLU A 35 18.19 -23.04 1.97
N GLU A 36 17.23 -23.79 1.39
CA GLU A 36 16.79 -23.62 0.00
C GLU A 36 16.11 -22.25 -0.26
N LYS A 37 15.45 -21.68 0.75
CA LYS A 37 14.68 -20.42 0.62
C LYS A 37 15.38 -19.20 1.21
N GLY A 38 16.59 -19.35 1.73
CA GLY A 38 17.39 -18.24 2.27
C GLY A 38 16.81 -17.62 3.55
N ILE A 39 16.02 -18.36 4.33
CA ILE A 39 15.44 -17.89 5.60
C ILE A 39 16.42 -18.20 6.73
N SER A 40 16.71 -17.23 7.59
CA SER A 40 17.60 -17.42 8.74
C SER A 40 17.09 -18.53 9.66
N LYS A 41 17.92 -19.55 9.92
CA LYS A 41 17.59 -20.74 10.74
C LYS A 41 17.05 -20.37 12.12
N GLU A 42 17.65 -19.36 12.75
CA GLU A 42 17.25 -18.85 14.08
C GLU A 42 15.79 -18.37 14.12
N ARG A 43 15.37 -17.53 13.16
CA ARG A 43 13.98 -17.05 13.09
C ARG A 43 12.98 -18.17 12.85
N VAL A 44 13.36 -19.24 12.16
CA VAL A 44 12.46 -20.38 11.95
C VAL A 44 12.26 -21.15 13.25
N LEU A 45 13.33 -21.37 14.01
CA LEU A 45 13.30 -22.07 15.30
C LEU A 45 12.44 -21.32 16.32
N GLU A 46 12.64 -20.01 16.49
CA GLU A 46 11.85 -19.19 17.43
C GLU A 46 10.34 -19.29 17.18
N VAL A 47 9.95 -19.34 15.91
CA VAL A 47 8.54 -19.34 15.51
C VAL A 47 7.94 -20.74 15.66
N VAL A 48 8.71 -21.78 15.36
CA VAL A 48 8.34 -23.16 15.63
C VAL A 48 8.13 -23.36 17.13
N GLU A 49 9.04 -22.87 17.97
CA GLU A 49 8.92 -22.91 19.43
C GLU A 49 7.66 -22.18 19.94
N ALA A 50 7.42 -20.96 19.46
CA ALA A 50 6.22 -20.20 19.82
C ALA A 50 4.93 -20.92 19.40
N ALA A 51 4.92 -21.54 18.22
CA ALA A 51 3.74 -22.26 17.72
C ALA A 51 3.50 -23.58 18.45
N LEU A 52 4.58 -24.32 18.79
CA LEU A 52 4.50 -25.52 19.60
C LEU A 52 3.96 -25.20 21.00
N ALA A 53 4.41 -24.12 21.61
CA ALA A 53 3.89 -23.64 22.89
C ALA A 53 2.39 -23.29 22.82
N ALA A 54 1.96 -22.61 21.76
CA ALA A 54 0.56 -22.26 21.54
C ALA A 54 -0.33 -23.49 21.30
N ALA A 55 0.15 -24.49 20.55
CA ALA A 55 -0.54 -25.75 20.34
C ALA A 55 -0.67 -26.55 21.64
N TYR A 56 0.41 -26.67 22.42
CA TYR A 56 0.39 -27.35 23.71
C TYR A 56 -0.61 -26.68 24.67
N LYS A 57 -0.64 -25.34 24.71
CA LYS A 57 -1.60 -24.59 25.52
C LYS A 57 -3.06 -24.84 25.10
N LYS A 58 -3.32 -25.09 23.83
CA LYS A 58 -4.68 -25.34 23.31
C LYS A 58 -5.20 -26.71 23.72
N ASP A 59 -4.34 -27.73 23.69
CA ASP A 59 -4.74 -29.11 23.90
C ASP A 59 -4.61 -29.57 25.37
N TYR A 60 -3.61 -29.03 26.10
CA TYR A 60 -3.28 -29.46 27.47
C TYR A 60 -3.22 -28.30 28.49
N GLY A 61 -3.30 -27.05 28.03
CA GLY A 61 -3.15 -25.88 28.90
C GLY A 61 -4.43 -25.47 29.64
N LYS A 62 -4.26 -24.87 30.82
CA LYS A 62 -5.35 -24.17 31.54
C LYS A 62 -5.35 -22.67 31.22
N ARG A 63 -6.52 -22.02 31.37
CA ARG A 63 -6.66 -20.56 31.19
C ARG A 63 -5.69 -19.83 32.14
N GLY A 64 -4.78 -19.03 31.59
CA GLY A 64 -3.83 -18.21 32.34
C GLY A 64 -2.38 -18.71 32.35
N GLN A 65 -2.10 -19.94 31.90
CA GLN A 65 -0.74 -20.47 31.86
C GLN A 65 0.11 -19.85 30.74
N VAL A 66 1.39 -19.63 31.04
CA VAL A 66 2.43 -19.26 30.06
C VAL A 66 3.29 -20.50 29.84
N ILE A 67 3.25 -21.03 28.63
CA ILE A 67 4.01 -22.22 28.25
C ILE A 67 5.09 -21.77 27.28
N ARG A 68 6.31 -22.24 27.50
CA ARG A 68 7.45 -22.07 26.61
C ARG A 68 7.84 -23.43 26.06
N ALA A 69 8.09 -23.52 24.77
CA ALA A 69 8.66 -24.71 24.17
C ALA A 69 10.11 -24.41 23.78
N THR A 70 10.98 -25.40 23.90
CA THR A 70 12.32 -25.37 23.32
C THR A 70 12.48 -26.57 22.41
N PHE A 71 12.96 -26.35 21.19
CA PHE A 71 13.23 -27.43 20.24
C PHE A 71 14.71 -27.79 20.28
N ASP A 72 15.03 -29.01 20.71
CA ASP A 72 16.40 -29.50 20.77
C ASP A 72 16.81 -30.07 19.40
N GLU A 73 17.73 -29.38 18.72
CA GLU A 73 18.20 -29.72 17.37
C GLU A 73 18.90 -31.08 17.30
N VAL A 74 19.59 -31.47 18.38
CA VAL A 74 20.41 -32.69 18.42
C VAL A 74 19.55 -33.90 18.77
N GLN A 75 18.69 -33.76 19.78
CA GLN A 75 17.81 -34.86 20.21
C GLN A 75 16.54 -34.97 19.36
N LYS A 76 16.23 -33.93 18.56
CA LYS A 76 15.04 -33.84 17.72
C LYS A 76 13.75 -33.97 18.54
N GLU A 77 13.75 -33.39 19.74
CA GLU A 77 12.64 -33.44 20.69
C GLU A 77 12.25 -32.03 21.13
N ALA A 78 10.95 -31.80 21.28
CA ALA A 78 10.41 -30.57 21.84
C ALA A 78 10.20 -30.75 23.34
N LYS A 79 10.81 -29.88 24.15
CA LYS A 79 10.61 -29.82 25.61
C LYS A 79 9.67 -28.67 25.93
N PHE A 80 8.74 -28.89 26.85
CA PHE A 80 7.76 -27.90 27.28
C PHE A 80 8.04 -27.46 28.71
N PHE A 81 7.94 -26.17 28.96
CA PHE A 81 8.14 -25.56 30.26
C PHE A 81 6.95 -24.68 30.61
N LEU A 82 6.41 -24.84 31.82
CA LEU A 82 5.49 -23.90 32.43
C LEU A 82 6.30 -22.77 33.05
N VAL A 83 6.09 -21.55 32.57
CA VAL A 83 6.75 -20.35 33.07
C VAL A 83 5.91 -19.75 34.19
N LYS A 84 6.46 -19.68 35.39
CA LYS A 84 5.86 -19.01 36.56
C LYS A 84 6.71 -17.86 37.03
N GLU A 85 6.12 -16.74 37.38
CA GLU A 85 6.82 -15.57 37.92
C GLU A 85 6.86 -15.60 39.45
N ALA A 86 8.05 -15.40 40.03
CA ALA A 86 8.24 -15.34 41.46
C ALA A 86 7.76 -14.00 42.02
N VAL A 87 6.71 -14.03 42.83
CA VAL A 87 6.08 -12.84 43.42
C VAL A 87 5.91 -12.93 44.92
N ASP A 88 5.62 -11.78 45.51
CA ASP A 88 5.42 -11.57 46.94
C ASP A 88 4.33 -10.51 47.15
N GLU A 89 3.92 -10.30 48.40
CA GLU A 89 2.81 -9.43 48.83
C GLU A 89 2.99 -7.96 48.37
N THR A 90 4.21 -7.56 48.02
CA THR A 90 4.53 -6.23 47.48
C THR A 90 4.26 -6.08 45.97
N THR A 91 4.07 -7.17 45.24
CA THR A 91 4.01 -7.17 43.76
C THR A 91 2.66 -7.62 43.22
N ARG A 92 1.87 -8.36 44.01
CA ARG A 92 0.52 -8.79 43.65
C ARG A 92 -0.44 -8.66 44.82
N GLU A 93 -1.70 -8.36 44.52
CA GLU A 93 -2.76 -8.32 45.52
C GLU A 93 -3.28 -9.75 45.76
N PHE A 94 -3.09 -10.26 46.98
CA PHE A 94 -3.65 -11.53 47.45
C PHE A 94 -5.01 -11.23 48.09
N VAL A 95 -6.08 -11.38 47.31
CA VAL A 95 -7.43 -11.34 47.89
C VAL A 95 -7.66 -12.70 48.54
N GLU A 96 -7.75 -12.76 49.87
CA GLU A 96 -8.29 -13.94 50.56
C GLU A 96 -9.70 -14.16 50.04
N GLU A 97 -9.93 -15.31 49.41
CA GLU A 97 -11.26 -15.74 49.01
C GLU A 97 -12.04 -16.06 50.30
N SER A 98 -12.66 -15.04 50.88
CA SER A 98 -13.73 -15.26 51.85
C SER A 98 -14.79 -16.07 51.13
N VAL A 99 -14.99 -17.28 51.61
CA VAL A 99 -16.06 -18.21 51.22
C VAL A 99 -17.36 -17.42 51.09
N VAL A 100 -17.82 -17.19 49.86
CA VAL A 100 -19.20 -16.79 49.57
C VAL A 100 -19.76 -17.86 48.66
N ASP A 101 -20.43 -18.79 49.32
CA ASP A 101 -21.52 -19.65 48.89
C ASP A 101 -21.56 -20.10 47.42
N THR A 102 -21.42 -21.42 47.29
CA THR A 102 -22.07 -22.21 46.24
C THR A 102 -23.56 -21.86 46.15
N GLU A 103 -23.98 -21.25 45.04
CA GLU A 103 -25.29 -21.54 44.44
C GLU A 103 -25.08 -21.76 42.93
N ASP A 104 -25.10 -23.03 42.55
CA ASP A 104 -25.35 -23.47 41.18
C ASP A 104 -26.76 -23.02 40.76
N ALA A 105 -26.90 -22.42 39.58
CA ALA A 105 -28.05 -22.66 38.72
C ALA A 105 -27.80 -22.16 37.28
N THR A 106 -27.69 -23.15 36.42
CA THR A 106 -28.20 -23.22 35.05
C THR A 106 -29.17 -22.11 34.58
N ASP A 107 -29.07 -21.87 33.26
CA ASP A 107 -30.19 -21.84 32.31
C ASP A 107 -30.51 -20.50 31.60
N GLU A 108 -31.00 -20.71 30.39
CA GLU A 108 -31.22 -19.81 29.28
C GLU A 108 -32.19 -18.64 29.53
N GLY A 109 -31.96 -17.55 28.79
CA GLY A 109 -33.00 -16.80 28.07
C GLY A 109 -34.20 -16.18 28.82
N LYS A 110 -34.21 -14.84 28.90
CA LYS A 110 -35.28 -13.90 28.44
C LYS A 110 -35.35 -12.61 29.29
N ILE A 111 -35.19 -11.48 28.58
CA ILE A 111 -36.04 -10.26 28.52
C ILE A 111 -36.83 -9.90 29.80
N VAL A 112 -36.68 -8.66 30.32
CA VAL A 112 -37.70 -7.58 30.34
C VAL A 112 -37.08 -6.28 30.90
N GLU A 113 -37.47 -5.19 30.26
CA GLU A 113 -37.22 -3.76 30.47
C GLU A 113 -37.57 -3.19 31.86
N LYS A 114 -36.88 -2.09 32.22
CA LYS A 114 -37.46 -0.78 32.65
C LYS A 114 -36.31 0.20 32.94
N GLN A 115 -36.09 1.22 32.10
CA GLN A 115 -36.58 2.61 32.25
C GLN A 115 -36.30 3.20 33.65
N GLY A 116 -35.63 4.34 33.85
CA GLY A 116 -35.12 5.39 32.97
C GLY A 116 -34.80 6.65 33.79
N LYS A 117 -34.30 7.69 33.08
CA LYS A 117 -34.18 9.12 33.47
C LYS A 117 -32.95 9.49 34.33
N ASN A 118 -32.20 10.56 34.07
CA ASN A 118 -32.25 11.58 33.02
C ASN A 118 -30.93 12.39 33.03
N GLU A 119 -30.51 12.84 31.84
CA GLU A 119 -30.10 14.22 31.48
C GLU A 119 -29.17 15.00 32.44
N LYS A 120 -28.03 15.57 32.04
CA LYS A 120 -27.72 16.65 31.07
C LYS A 120 -26.24 17.02 31.44
N GLN A 121 -25.30 17.46 30.61
CA GLN A 121 -25.32 18.55 29.64
C GLN A 121 -23.93 18.57 28.98
N THR A 122 -23.90 18.77 27.67
CA THR A 122 -22.71 19.12 26.89
C THR A 122 -22.31 20.57 27.17
N ASP A 123 -21.01 20.88 27.20
CA ASP A 123 -20.36 21.81 26.26
C ASP A 123 -18.98 22.29 26.76
N ARG A 124 -18.03 22.23 25.81
CA ARG A 124 -17.07 23.30 25.44
C ARG A 124 -15.68 23.40 26.09
N ILE A 125 -14.72 23.26 25.16
CA ILE A 125 -13.52 24.09 24.91
C ILE A 125 -12.17 23.51 25.37
N LEU A 126 -11.41 23.09 24.35
CA LEU A 126 -9.95 23.02 24.30
C LEU A 126 -9.36 24.43 24.35
N GLU A 127 -8.37 24.70 25.20
CA GLU A 127 -7.02 25.09 24.76
C GLU A 127 -6.06 25.37 25.93
N LYS A 128 -4.90 24.70 25.84
CA LYS A 128 -3.54 25.19 26.10
C LYS A 128 -3.07 25.57 27.51
N ASN A 129 -2.13 24.73 27.93
CA ASN A 129 -0.77 25.04 28.34
C ASN A 129 -0.47 25.73 29.68
N ASP A 130 0.29 24.93 30.43
CA ASP A 130 1.49 25.29 31.17
C ASP A 130 1.37 25.69 32.64
N LEU A 131 1.97 24.77 33.42
CA LEU A 131 2.74 24.97 34.64
C LEU A 131 1.99 24.98 35.97
N SER A 132 2.02 23.79 36.59
CA SER A 132 2.72 23.53 37.86
C SER A 132 1.85 23.01 39.01
N ALA A 133 2.44 22.02 39.69
CA ALA A 133 2.14 21.53 41.03
C ALA A 133 0.83 20.74 41.22
N GLY A 134 0.95 19.41 41.12
CA GLY A 134 -0.11 18.49 41.54
C GLY A 134 0.25 17.01 41.39
N ALA A 135 1.47 16.61 41.73
CA ALA A 135 1.76 15.20 41.99
C ALA A 135 0.98 14.78 43.23
N LEU A 136 0.03 13.85 43.11
CA LEU A 136 -0.41 12.93 44.16
C LEU A 136 -1.32 11.85 43.55
N ALA A 137 -0.72 10.66 43.38
CA ALA A 137 -1.29 9.32 43.49
C ALA A 137 -2.57 8.98 42.67
N GLU A 138 -2.37 8.50 41.43
CA GLU A 138 -3.17 7.36 40.98
C GLU A 138 -2.67 6.12 41.74
N GLU A 139 -3.55 5.49 42.51
CA GLU A 139 -3.25 4.27 43.24
C GLU A 139 -2.73 3.18 42.29
N ASP A 140 -1.48 2.76 42.50
CA ASP A 140 -0.90 1.54 41.96
C ASP A 140 -1.70 0.33 42.47
N ARG A 141 -2.86 0.04 41.85
CA ARG A 141 -3.58 -1.21 42.11
C ARG A 141 -2.75 -2.37 41.58
N LEU A 142 -2.15 -3.12 42.50
CA LEU A 142 -1.37 -4.32 42.23
C LEU A 142 -2.22 -5.33 41.44
N GLN A 143 -1.62 -6.01 40.46
CA GLN A 143 -2.32 -7.05 39.69
C GLN A 143 -2.70 -8.21 40.62
N ARG A 144 -3.93 -8.74 40.47
CA ARG A 144 -4.41 -9.89 41.25
C ARG A 144 -3.52 -11.12 41.04
N PHE A 145 -3.25 -11.85 42.12
CA PHE A 145 -2.51 -13.11 42.07
C PHE A 145 -3.27 -14.17 41.26
N ASN A 146 -2.60 -14.75 40.26
CA ASN A 146 -3.09 -15.88 39.49
C ASN A 146 -2.22 -17.12 39.75
N PRO A 147 -2.72 -18.16 40.45
CA PRO A 147 -1.97 -19.36 40.80
C PRO A 147 -1.31 -20.10 39.62
N GLU A 148 -1.84 -19.90 38.41
CA GLU A 148 -1.35 -20.53 37.18
C GLU A 148 -0.16 -19.80 36.55
N ARG A 149 -0.02 -18.49 36.79
CA ARG A 149 1.08 -17.64 36.26
C ARG A 149 2.11 -17.29 37.32
N ASP A 150 1.73 -17.41 38.59
CA ASP A 150 2.41 -16.78 39.71
C ASP A 150 2.85 -17.84 40.72
N MET A 151 4.04 -17.67 41.31
CA MET A 151 4.58 -18.53 42.36
C MET A 151 5.12 -17.67 43.51
N LEU A 152 4.85 -18.07 44.76
CA LEU A 152 5.39 -17.37 45.92
C LEU A 152 6.92 -17.47 45.94
N LEU A 153 7.61 -16.37 46.31
CA LEU A 153 9.07 -16.33 46.40
C LEU A 153 9.64 -17.45 47.30
N SER A 154 8.92 -17.81 48.36
CA SER A 154 9.28 -18.89 49.29
C SER A 154 9.26 -20.28 48.62
N GLU A 155 8.33 -20.51 47.68
CA GLU A 155 8.22 -21.74 46.90
C GLU A 155 9.23 -21.77 45.75
N ALA A 156 9.40 -20.63 45.05
CA ALA A 156 10.38 -20.49 43.98
C ALA A 156 11.82 -20.73 44.50
N LYS A 157 12.14 -20.26 45.71
CA LYS A 157 13.44 -20.48 46.37
C LYS A 157 13.71 -21.95 46.73
N LYS A 158 12.67 -22.78 46.94
CA LYS A 158 12.83 -24.23 47.20
C LYS A 158 13.30 -24.96 45.93
N LEU A 159 12.84 -24.50 44.77
CA LEU A 159 13.18 -25.09 43.46
C LEU A 159 14.50 -24.54 42.92
N LYS A 160 14.75 -23.23 43.07
CA LYS A 160 15.99 -22.58 42.63
C LYS A 160 16.45 -21.54 43.66
N LYS A 161 17.53 -21.86 44.40
CA LYS A 161 18.03 -21.07 45.55
C LYS A 161 18.51 -19.64 45.23
N GLY A 162 18.58 -19.24 43.96
CA GLY A 162 19.09 -17.94 43.51
C GLY A 162 18.05 -16.98 42.93
N ILE A 163 16.75 -17.34 42.95
CA ILE A 163 15.69 -16.54 42.32
C ILE A 163 15.40 -15.23 43.09
N LYS A 164 15.29 -14.14 42.33
CA LYS A 164 14.88 -12.81 42.83
C LYS A 164 13.39 -12.56 42.55
N LEU A 165 12.83 -11.57 43.25
CA LEU A 165 11.47 -11.08 43.01
C LEU A 165 11.32 -10.58 41.56
N GLY A 166 10.28 -11.05 40.87
CA GLY A 166 9.99 -10.76 39.47
C GLY A 166 10.71 -11.65 38.45
N GLU A 167 11.55 -12.59 38.89
CA GLU A 167 12.20 -13.54 37.96
C GLU A 167 11.26 -14.71 37.60
N THR A 168 11.38 -15.19 36.36
CA THR A 168 10.60 -16.32 35.83
C THR A 168 11.31 -17.65 36.08
N LEU A 169 10.55 -18.64 36.56
CA LEU A 169 10.96 -20.03 36.76
C LEU A 169 10.32 -20.88 35.66
N GLU A 170 11.12 -21.72 35.01
CA GLU A 170 10.68 -22.70 34.01
C GLU A 170 10.55 -24.07 34.68
N LEU A 171 9.33 -24.62 34.73
CA LEU A 171 9.02 -25.95 35.27
C LEU A 171 8.79 -26.92 34.11
N PRO A 172 9.55 -28.03 33.98
CA PRO A 172 9.36 -28.97 32.89
C PRO A 172 7.97 -29.63 32.97
N LEU A 173 7.28 -29.68 31.84
CA LEU A 173 6.00 -30.37 31.66
C LEU A 173 6.22 -31.73 30.98
N GLU A 174 5.31 -32.67 31.22
CA GLU A 174 5.36 -33.99 30.62
C GLU A 174 5.11 -33.93 29.11
N SER A 175 5.96 -34.63 28.33
CA SER A 175 5.77 -34.79 26.89
C SER A 175 4.83 -35.96 26.62
N HIS A 176 3.68 -35.69 26.00
CA HIS A 176 2.75 -36.73 25.55
C HIS A 176 3.09 -37.20 24.12
N ASP A 177 3.14 -38.52 23.88
CA ASP A 177 3.45 -39.11 22.57
C ASP A 177 2.50 -38.64 21.46
N GLU A 178 1.21 -38.51 21.80
CA GLU A 178 0.15 -38.06 20.90
C GLU A 178 0.33 -36.60 20.48
N PHE A 179 0.94 -35.79 21.37
CA PHE A 179 1.29 -34.41 21.09
C PHE A 179 2.43 -34.29 20.07
N GLY A 180 3.36 -35.25 20.01
CA GLY A 180 4.42 -35.25 19.00
C GLY A 180 3.89 -35.24 17.55
N ARG A 181 2.76 -35.91 17.29
CA ARG A 181 2.10 -35.91 15.98
C ARG A 181 1.44 -34.56 15.67
N VAL A 182 0.75 -33.98 16.65
CA VAL A 182 0.10 -32.67 16.52
C VAL A 182 1.15 -31.57 16.34
N ALA A 183 2.21 -31.61 17.15
CA ALA A 183 3.38 -30.74 17.07
C ALA A 183 4.00 -30.73 15.66
N ALA A 184 4.23 -31.90 15.06
CA ALA A 184 4.76 -32.00 13.71
C ALA A 184 3.83 -31.36 12.65
N GLN A 185 2.51 -31.53 12.76
CA GLN A 185 1.53 -30.92 11.85
C GLN A 185 1.47 -29.40 12.00
N THR A 186 1.40 -28.91 13.24
CA THR A 186 1.41 -27.48 13.55
C THR A 186 2.68 -26.83 13.04
N ALA A 187 3.83 -27.44 13.32
CA ALA A 187 5.10 -26.88 12.93
C ALA A 187 5.29 -26.90 11.40
N LYS A 188 4.79 -27.92 10.69
CA LYS A 188 4.69 -27.89 9.22
C LYS A 188 3.86 -26.71 8.71
N GLN A 189 2.69 -26.45 9.31
CA GLN A 189 1.83 -25.34 8.91
C GLN A 189 2.49 -23.97 9.16
N VAL A 190 3.17 -23.83 10.30
CA VAL A 190 3.90 -22.61 10.70
C VAL A 190 5.08 -22.35 9.77
N ILE A 191 5.81 -23.39 9.39
CA ILE A 191 6.91 -23.29 8.43
C ILE A 191 6.38 -22.88 7.06
N ILE A 192 5.32 -23.52 6.55
CA ILE A 192 4.69 -23.13 5.28
C ILE A 192 4.24 -21.66 5.32
N GLN A 193 3.68 -21.21 6.45
CA GLN A 193 3.30 -19.82 6.64
C GLN A 193 4.52 -18.89 6.64
N ARG A 194 5.60 -19.26 7.31
CA ARG A 194 6.84 -18.47 7.35
C ARG A 194 7.55 -18.39 6.01
N ILE A 195 7.56 -19.47 5.24
CA ILE A 195 8.06 -19.45 3.86
C ILE A 195 7.25 -18.47 3.04
N ARG A 196 5.92 -18.51 3.14
CA ARG A 196 5.05 -17.56 2.43
C ARG A 196 5.25 -16.12 2.90
N GLU A 197 5.58 -15.88 4.17
CA GLU A 197 5.91 -14.54 4.68
C GLU A 197 7.23 -14.03 4.11
N ALA A 198 8.28 -14.85 4.15
CA ALA A 198 9.59 -14.50 3.61
C ALA A 198 9.54 -14.30 2.08
N GLU A 199 8.83 -15.17 1.37
CA GLU A 199 8.57 -15.01 -0.07
C GLU A 199 7.83 -13.68 -0.32
N ARG A 200 6.79 -13.35 0.44
CA ARG A 200 6.06 -12.07 0.28
C ARG A 200 6.94 -10.85 0.51
N GLU A 201 7.78 -10.87 1.54
CA GLU A 201 8.69 -9.76 1.86
C GLU A 201 9.74 -9.57 0.78
N SER A 202 10.34 -10.67 0.29
CA SER A 202 11.28 -10.65 -0.84
C SER A 202 10.61 -10.12 -2.12
N MET A 203 9.38 -10.57 -2.40
CA MET A 203 8.60 -10.12 -3.54
C MET A 203 8.24 -8.63 -3.45
N PHE A 204 7.87 -8.15 -2.26
CA PHE A 204 7.59 -6.74 -2.03
C PHE A 204 8.82 -5.88 -2.28
N ALA A 205 9.99 -6.28 -1.76
CA ALA A 205 11.25 -5.57 -1.99
C ALA A 205 11.59 -5.48 -3.48
N GLU A 206 11.49 -6.59 -4.22
CA GLU A 206 11.78 -6.61 -5.67
C GLU A 206 10.85 -5.67 -6.46
N TYR A 207 9.54 -5.68 -6.18
CA TYR A 207 8.62 -4.81 -6.89
C TYR A 207 8.70 -3.36 -6.42
N LYS A 208 9.10 -3.10 -5.17
CA LYS A 208 9.31 -1.74 -4.67
C LYS A 208 10.42 -1.02 -5.42
N GLU A 209 11.47 -1.72 -5.82
CA GLU A 209 12.53 -1.18 -6.69
C GLU A 209 12.04 -0.88 -8.12
N LYS A 210 11.03 -1.63 -8.59
CA LYS A 210 10.41 -1.48 -9.91
C LYS A 210 9.23 -0.50 -9.90
N GLU A 211 8.90 0.10 -8.74
CA GLU A 211 7.82 1.09 -8.63
C GLU A 211 8.11 2.29 -9.54
N GLY A 212 7.10 2.72 -10.29
CA GLY A 212 7.25 3.79 -11.27
C GLY A 212 7.87 3.34 -12.60
N GLN A 213 8.02 2.04 -12.86
CA GLN A 213 8.51 1.52 -14.15
C GLN A 213 7.40 0.83 -14.95
N VAL A 214 7.64 0.64 -16.25
CA VAL A 214 6.78 -0.16 -17.12
C VAL A 214 7.24 -1.61 -17.10
N VAL A 215 6.33 -2.51 -16.74
CA VAL A 215 6.54 -3.95 -16.67
C VAL A 215 5.65 -4.66 -17.66
N SER A 216 6.13 -5.78 -18.20
CA SER A 216 5.33 -6.63 -19.09
C SER A 216 4.57 -7.67 -18.26
N GLY A 217 3.31 -7.91 -18.62
CA GLY A 217 2.48 -8.90 -17.96
C GLY A 217 1.49 -9.57 -18.91
N VAL A 218 0.82 -10.60 -18.41
CA VAL A 218 -0.23 -11.33 -19.13
C VAL A 218 -1.55 -11.16 -18.40
N ILE A 219 -2.61 -10.82 -19.13
CA ILE A 219 -3.94 -10.69 -18.53
C ILE A 219 -4.43 -12.07 -18.10
N GLN A 220 -4.54 -12.29 -16.79
CA GLN A 220 -4.93 -13.59 -16.23
C GLN A 220 -6.45 -13.73 -16.20
N ARG A 221 -7.16 -12.66 -15.78
CA ARG A 221 -8.61 -12.65 -15.65
C ARG A 221 -9.17 -11.23 -15.65
N VAL A 222 -10.44 -11.10 -16.03
CA VAL A 222 -11.19 -9.83 -16.01
C VAL A 222 -12.45 -10.05 -15.17
N GLU A 223 -12.57 -9.35 -14.05
CA GLU A 223 -13.73 -9.44 -13.15
C GLU A 223 -14.50 -8.11 -13.19
N GLY A 224 -15.66 -8.11 -13.85
CA GLY A 224 -16.44 -6.88 -14.05
C GLY A 224 -15.65 -5.88 -14.90
N ARG A 225 -15.19 -4.79 -14.26
CA ARG A 225 -14.34 -3.78 -14.89
C ARG A 225 -12.88 -3.82 -14.41
N ASN A 226 -12.56 -4.65 -13.42
CA ASN A 226 -11.20 -4.79 -12.92
C ASN A 226 -10.45 -5.83 -13.75
N VAL A 227 -9.22 -5.51 -14.13
CA VAL A 227 -8.36 -6.42 -14.89
C VAL A 227 -7.22 -6.87 -13.99
N PHE A 228 -7.00 -8.19 -13.92
CA PHE A 228 -5.90 -8.77 -13.18
C PHE A 228 -4.81 -9.21 -14.15
N VAL A 229 -3.61 -8.69 -13.95
CA VAL A 229 -2.46 -8.93 -14.82
C VAL A 229 -1.41 -9.70 -14.03
N ASP A 230 -1.03 -10.86 -14.55
CA ASP A 230 0.06 -11.67 -14.02
C ASP A 230 1.41 -11.09 -14.49
N LEU A 231 2.27 -10.73 -13.54
CA LEU A 231 3.62 -10.22 -13.78
C LEU A 231 4.69 -11.32 -13.59
N GLY A 232 4.26 -12.59 -13.56
CA GLY A 232 5.10 -13.79 -13.42
C GLY A 232 5.18 -14.30 -12.00
N LYS A 233 5.48 -13.43 -11.03
CA LYS A 233 5.62 -13.81 -9.60
C LYS A 233 4.49 -13.31 -8.71
N SER A 234 3.81 -12.23 -9.10
CA SER A 234 2.65 -11.68 -8.41
C SER A 234 1.62 -11.17 -9.41
N ILE A 235 0.39 -10.97 -8.94
CA ILE A 235 -0.74 -10.48 -9.72
C ILE A 235 -0.95 -9.02 -9.37
N GLY A 236 -0.95 -8.16 -10.38
CA GLY A 236 -1.35 -6.76 -10.26
C GLY A 236 -2.79 -6.53 -10.67
N ILE A 237 -3.36 -5.45 -10.16
CA ILE A 237 -4.73 -5.02 -10.46
C ILE A 237 -4.70 -3.71 -11.24
N LEU A 238 -5.45 -3.69 -12.32
CA LEU A 238 -5.67 -2.53 -13.18
C LEU A 238 -7.13 -2.09 -13.05
N PHE A 239 -7.35 -1.02 -12.29
CA PHE A 239 -8.69 -0.47 -12.03
C PHE A 239 -9.22 0.31 -13.24
N PRO A 240 -10.55 0.51 -13.34
CA PRO A 240 -11.17 1.19 -14.49
C PRO A 240 -10.70 2.63 -14.68
N SER A 241 -10.38 3.34 -13.60
CA SER A 241 -9.83 4.70 -13.65
C SER A 241 -8.43 4.77 -14.24
N GLU A 242 -7.69 3.67 -14.20
CA GLU A 242 -6.31 3.56 -14.65
C GLU A 242 -6.20 2.87 -16.02
N GLN A 243 -7.33 2.47 -16.61
CA GLN A 243 -7.42 1.88 -17.94
C GLN A 243 -7.50 2.97 -19.01
N ILE A 244 -6.96 2.67 -20.19
CA ILE A 244 -7.15 3.51 -21.38
C ILE A 244 -8.59 3.36 -21.89
N GLU A 245 -9.25 4.49 -22.15
CA GLU A 245 -10.61 4.49 -22.72
C GLU A 245 -10.59 3.92 -24.15
N GLY A 246 -11.42 2.89 -24.39
CA GLY A 246 -11.52 2.23 -25.70
C GLY A 246 -10.58 1.03 -25.90
N GLU A 247 -9.67 0.76 -24.97
CA GLU A 247 -8.82 -0.44 -25.02
C GLU A 247 -9.59 -1.70 -24.59
N THR A 248 -9.44 -2.80 -25.34
CA THR A 248 -10.07 -4.08 -24.98
C THR A 248 -9.06 -5.03 -24.36
N TYR A 249 -9.34 -5.47 -23.14
CA TYR A 249 -8.52 -6.42 -22.40
C TYR A 249 -9.02 -7.87 -22.60
N ARG A 250 -8.19 -8.72 -23.21
CA ARG A 250 -8.51 -10.14 -23.42
C ARG A 250 -7.65 -11.03 -22.52
N VAL A 251 -8.25 -12.07 -21.95
CA VAL A 251 -7.49 -13.07 -21.17
C VAL A 251 -6.44 -13.74 -22.05
N GLY A 252 -5.22 -13.88 -21.53
CA GLY A 252 -4.04 -14.40 -22.24
C GLY A 252 -3.31 -13.37 -23.10
N GLN A 253 -3.80 -12.13 -23.20
CA GLN A 253 -3.11 -11.07 -23.92
C GLN A 253 -1.87 -10.60 -23.14
N HIS A 254 -0.76 -10.43 -23.86
CA HIS A 254 0.43 -9.76 -23.34
C HIS A 254 0.25 -8.24 -23.45
N LEU A 255 0.62 -7.54 -22.38
CA LEU A 255 0.40 -6.11 -22.26
C LEU A 255 1.49 -5.48 -21.39
N LYS A 256 1.99 -4.31 -21.77
CA LYS A 256 2.84 -3.52 -20.88
C LYS A 256 1.97 -2.65 -19.97
N VAL A 257 2.32 -2.59 -18.70
CA VAL A 257 1.59 -1.83 -17.68
C VAL A 257 2.58 -1.05 -16.83
N PHE A 258 2.18 0.14 -16.41
CA PHE A 258 2.95 0.96 -15.48
C PHE A 258 2.67 0.51 -14.05
N LEU A 259 3.71 0.23 -13.27
CA LEU A 259 3.58 -0.10 -11.85
C LEU A 259 3.44 1.20 -11.05
N ALA A 260 2.19 1.64 -10.83
CA ALA A 260 1.88 2.92 -10.22
C ALA A 260 2.20 2.96 -8.72
N ARG A 261 1.90 1.89 -8.00
CA ARG A 261 2.15 1.79 -6.57
C ARG A 261 2.33 0.34 -6.13
N VAL A 262 3.21 0.14 -5.15
CA VAL A 262 3.38 -1.16 -4.46
C VAL A 262 2.96 -1.02 -3.01
N GLU A 263 1.96 -1.79 -2.61
CA GLU A 263 1.42 -1.84 -1.25
C GLU A 263 1.68 -3.21 -0.61
N SER A 264 1.88 -3.24 0.70
CA SER A 264 1.96 -4.49 1.46
C SER A 264 0.56 -4.92 1.88
N ASP A 265 0.03 -6.00 1.29
CA ASP A 265 -1.26 -6.58 1.68
C ASP A 265 -1.05 -7.94 2.37
N THR A 266 -2.06 -8.36 3.14
CA THR A 266 -2.15 -9.64 3.86
C THR A 266 -1.97 -10.86 2.96
N LYS A 267 -2.32 -10.76 1.67
CA LYS A 267 -2.24 -11.84 0.68
C LYS A 267 -0.99 -11.80 -0.20
N GLY A 268 -0.17 -10.75 -0.12
CA GLY A 268 0.99 -10.53 -0.99
C GLY A 268 1.23 -9.05 -1.26
N PRO A 269 2.25 -8.68 -2.04
CA PRO A 269 2.39 -7.30 -2.48
C PRO A 269 1.21 -6.95 -3.41
N GLY A 270 0.40 -5.98 -2.99
CA GLY A 270 -0.64 -5.39 -3.81
C GLY A 270 0.02 -4.49 -4.86
N LEU A 271 -0.06 -4.91 -6.12
CA LEU A 271 0.54 -4.16 -7.23
C LEU A 271 -0.56 -3.38 -7.94
N LEU A 272 -0.56 -2.06 -7.76
CA LEU A 272 -1.46 -1.15 -8.47
C LEU A 272 -0.86 -0.85 -9.84
N LEU A 273 -1.60 -1.22 -10.88
CA LEU A 273 -1.19 -1.02 -12.26
C LEU A 273 -1.93 0.14 -12.89
N SER A 274 -1.28 0.79 -13.84
CA SER A 274 -1.88 1.82 -14.67
C SER A 274 -1.47 1.70 -16.13
N ARG A 275 -2.39 2.08 -17.01
CA ARG A 275 -2.09 2.40 -18.41
C ARG A 275 -2.41 3.85 -18.77
N ALA A 276 -3.14 4.56 -17.90
CA ALA A 276 -3.50 5.97 -18.09
C ALA A 276 -2.42 6.95 -17.59
N HIS A 277 -1.53 6.54 -16.68
CA HIS A 277 -0.57 7.45 -16.04
C HIS A 277 0.43 8.08 -17.04
N PRO A 278 0.73 9.40 -16.97
CA PRO A 278 1.66 10.05 -17.90
C PRO A 278 3.08 9.45 -17.91
N GLU A 279 3.57 9.01 -16.75
CA GLU A 279 4.91 8.40 -16.63
C GLU A 279 5.06 7.07 -17.38
N MET A 280 3.95 6.42 -17.74
CA MET A 280 4.00 5.28 -18.66
C MET A 280 4.61 5.69 -19.99
N VAL A 281 4.21 6.86 -20.53
CA VAL A 281 4.74 7.37 -21.79
C VAL A 281 6.23 7.68 -21.65
N ARG A 282 6.63 8.34 -20.56
CA ARG A 282 8.05 8.62 -20.26
C ARG A 282 8.90 7.34 -20.31
N HIS A 283 8.44 6.30 -19.63
CA HIS A 283 9.16 5.03 -19.57
C HIS A 283 9.17 4.29 -20.91
N LEU A 284 8.06 4.29 -21.66
CA LEU A 284 8.04 3.70 -23.00
C LEU A 284 9.04 4.39 -23.94
N PHE A 285 9.15 5.71 -23.88
CA PHE A 285 10.17 6.44 -24.62
C PHE A 285 11.59 6.10 -24.17
N SER A 286 11.83 5.95 -22.87
CA SER A 286 13.14 5.51 -22.34
C SER A 286 13.53 4.12 -22.84
N LEU A 287 12.57 3.20 -23.00
CA LEU A 287 12.82 1.86 -23.54
C LEU A 287 13.08 1.85 -25.05
N GLU A 288 12.39 2.70 -25.81
CA GLU A 288 12.44 2.72 -27.28
C GLU A 288 13.56 3.64 -27.84
N VAL A 289 13.94 4.69 -27.11
CA VAL A 289 14.87 5.74 -27.55
C VAL A 289 16.16 5.68 -26.70
N PRO A 290 17.26 5.12 -27.23
CA PRO A 290 18.53 5.00 -26.51
C PRO A 290 19.07 6.34 -26.00
N GLU A 291 18.85 7.42 -26.75
CA GLU A 291 19.32 8.77 -26.42
C GLU A 291 18.62 9.32 -25.15
N ILE A 292 17.40 8.87 -24.86
CA ILE A 292 16.69 9.20 -23.61
C ILE A 292 17.22 8.35 -22.46
N PHE A 293 17.52 7.08 -22.71
CA PHE A 293 18.10 6.18 -21.71
C PHE A 293 19.49 6.62 -21.25
N THR A 294 20.33 7.14 -22.16
CA THR A 294 21.66 7.69 -21.82
C THR A 294 21.60 9.07 -21.18
N GLY A 295 20.45 9.75 -21.25
CA GLY A 295 20.25 11.11 -20.75
C GLY A 295 20.74 12.22 -21.69
N THR A 296 21.10 11.89 -22.94
CA THR A 296 21.48 12.89 -23.97
C THR A 296 20.28 13.72 -24.43
N VAL A 297 19.10 13.08 -24.48
CA VAL A 297 17.80 13.73 -24.70
C VAL A 297 16.96 13.60 -23.43
N GLU A 298 16.48 14.72 -22.91
CA GLU A 298 15.68 14.77 -21.69
C GLU A 298 14.22 15.12 -22.01
N ILE A 299 13.28 14.38 -21.43
CA ILE A 299 11.85 14.74 -21.47
C ILE A 299 11.57 15.75 -20.35
N LYS A 300 11.38 17.02 -20.70
CA LYS A 300 11.12 18.11 -19.75
C LYS A 300 9.70 18.13 -19.23
N ALA A 301 8.72 17.89 -20.10
CA ALA A 301 7.31 17.92 -19.72
C ALA A 301 6.48 16.92 -20.53
N ILE A 302 5.41 16.41 -19.92
CA ILE A 302 4.44 15.51 -20.56
C ILE A 302 3.04 15.97 -20.17
N SER A 303 2.15 16.08 -21.15
CA SER A 303 0.72 16.28 -20.93
C SER A 303 -0.05 15.18 -21.67
N ARG A 304 -0.93 14.48 -20.96
CA ARG A 304 -1.59 13.27 -21.47
C ARG A 304 -3.09 13.32 -21.25
N GLU A 305 -3.83 12.99 -22.30
CA GLU A 305 -5.21 12.53 -22.25
C GLU A 305 -5.23 11.09 -22.80
N ALA A 306 -5.16 10.12 -21.88
CA ALA A 306 -4.91 8.71 -22.18
C ALA A 306 -5.90 8.14 -23.21
N GLY A 307 -5.38 7.37 -24.17
CA GLY A 307 -6.15 6.78 -25.27
C GLY A 307 -6.51 7.74 -26.39
N SER A 308 -6.28 9.03 -26.21
CA SER A 308 -6.62 10.03 -27.22
C SER A 308 -5.38 10.73 -27.75
N ARG A 309 -4.69 11.50 -26.90
CA ARG A 309 -3.56 12.33 -27.33
C ARG A 309 -2.63 12.68 -26.18
N THR A 310 -1.33 12.63 -26.46
CA THR A 310 -0.26 13.07 -25.56
C THR A 310 0.65 14.07 -26.26
N LYS A 311 1.08 15.10 -25.54
CA LYS A 311 2.16 15.99 -25.97
C LYS A 311 3.37 15.79 -25.04
N ILE A 312 4.54 15.62 -25.63
CA ILE A 312 5.81 15.52 -24.90
C ILE A 312 6.76 16.63 -25.36
N ALA A 313 7.41 17.27 -24.39
CA ALA A 313 8.42 18.30 -24.63
C ALA A 313 9.80 17.71 -24.35
N VAL A 314 10.67 17.71 -25.36
CA VAL A 314 12.02 17.12 -25.31
C VAL A 314 13.09 18.17 -25.53
N PHE A 315 14.23 17.99 -24.88
CA PHE A 315 15.39 18.88 -24.93
C PHE A 315 16.67 18.07 -25.11
N SER A 316 17.67 18.61 -25.80
CA SER A 316 19.03 18.07 -25.78
C SER A 316 20.02 19.20 -25.57
N ALA A 317 21.02 18.95 -24.73
CA ALA A 317 22.12 19.90 -24.49
C ALA A 317 23.31 19.67 -25.43
N GLU A 318 23.36 18.55 -26.14
CA GLU A 318 24.47 18.20 -27.02
C GLU A 318 24.29 18.79 -28.42
N GLU A 319 25.31 19.52 -28.89
CA GLU A 319 25.32 20.04 -30.26
C GLU A 319 25.41 18.89 -31.27
N GLY A 320 24.47 18.85 -32.22
CA GLY A 320 24.40 17.84 -33.26
C GLY A 320 23.40 16.71 -33.00
N VAL A 321 22.78 16.67 -31.82
CA VAL A 321 21.68 15.73 -31.52
C VAL A 321 20.35 16.46 -31.68
N ASP A 322 19.53 16.02 -32.62
CA ASP A 322 18.15 16.49 -32.75
C ASP A 322 17.23 15.71 -31.78
N PRO A 323 16.67 16.36 -30.74
CA PRO A 323 15.82 15.67 -29.77
C PRO A 323 14.52 15.16 -30.38
N ILE A 324 13.92 15.88 -31.35
CA ILE A 324 12.68 15.44 -32.01
C ILE A 324 12.99 14.25 -32.92
N GLY A 325 14.00 14.38 -33.79
CA GLY A 325 14.42 13.33 -34.71
C GLY A 325 14.79 12.03 -34.00
N SER A 326 15.47 12.12 -32.85
CA SER A 326 15.83 10.96 -32.02
C SER A 326 14.59 10.22 -31.49
N CYS A 327 13.57 10.95 -31.06
CA CYS A 327 12.33 10.35 -30.53
C CYS A 327 11.41 9.79 -31.63
N VAL A 328 11.38 10.43 -32.80
CA VAL A 328 10.56 9.98 -33.94
C VAL A 328 11.18 8.75 -34.61
N GLY A 329 12.50 8.75 -34.76
CA GLY A 329 13.24 7.72 -35.50
C GLY A 329 13.02 7.79 -37.01
N GLN A 330 13.66 6.90 -37.76
CA GLN A 330 13.55 6.87 -39.22
C GLN A 330 12.09 6.68 -39.64
N LYS A 331 11.53 7.64 -40.39
CA LYS A 331 10.12 7.63 -40.86
C LYS A 331 9.08 7.44 -39.73
N GLY A 332 9.41 7.77 -38.48
CA GLY A 332 8.49 7.63 -37.36
C GLY A 332 8.41 6.23 -36.76
N THR A 333 9.31 5.30 -37.09
CA THR A 333 9.22 3.91 -36.61
C THR A 333 9.20 3.79 -35.09
N ARG A 334 10.01 4.58 -34.36
CA ARG A 334 10.10 4.53 -32.89
C ARG A 334 8.81 5.03 -32.24
N VAL A 335 8.37 6.23 -32.62
CA VAL A 335 7.13 6.81 -32.09
C VAL A 335 5.90 5.96 -32.46
N GLN A 336 5.87 5.34 -33.64
CA GLN A 336 4.77 4.48 -34.05
C GLN A 336 4.69 3.22 -33.18
N ALA A 337 5.82 2.61 -32.81
CA ALA A 337 5.82 1.46 -31.90
C ALA A 337 5.20 1.81 -30.53
N ILE A 338 5.46 3.02 -30.02
CA ILE A 338 4.86 3.52 -28.77
C ILE A 338 3.36 3.80 -28.95
N ILE A 339 2.95 4.41 -30.08
CA ILE A 339 1.53 4.64 -30.41
C ILE A 339 0.76 3.31 -30.44
N ASP A 340 1.34 2.28 -31.05
CA ASP A 340 0.74 0.96 -31.15
C ASP A 340 0.63 0.28 -29.77
N GLU A 341 1.63 0.44 -28.91
CA GLU A 341 1.61 -0.04 -27.52
C GLU A 341 0.52 0.65 -26.68
N LEU A 342 0.21 1.92 -26.95
CA LEU A 342 -0.82 2.70 -26.25
C LEU A 342 -2.21 2.58 -26.90
N GLY A 343 -2.40 1.64 -27.83
CA GLY A 343 -3.71 1.40 -28.46
C GLY A 343 -4.14 2.47 -29.45
N GLY A 344 -3.19 3.16 -30.10
CA GLY A 344 -3.46 4.19 -31.10
C GLY A 344 -3.56 5.62 -30.56
N GLU A 345 -3.12 5.84 -29.31
CA GLU A 345 -2.99 7.18 -28.73
C GLU A 345 -2.06 8.06 -29.57
N LYS A 346 -2.52 9.24 -29.99
CA LYS A 346 -1.69 10.14 -30.83
C LYS A 346 -0.64 10.85 -29.99
N ILE A 347 0.62 10.84 -30.42
CA ILE A 347 1.72 11.49 -29.69
C ILE A 347 2.28 12.64 -30.53
N ASP A 348 2.26 13.85 -29.97
CA ASP A 348 2.98 15.00 -30.52
C ASP A 348 4.29 15.19 -29.74
N ILE A 349 5.39 15.26 -30.46
CA ILE A 349 6.73 15.49 -29.92
C ILE A 349 7.14 16.91 -30.29
N ILE A 350 7.45 17.72 -29.29
CA ILE A 350 7.84 19.12 -29.49
C ILE A 350 9.19 19.41 -28.81
N GLU A 351 9.92 20.37 -29.36
CA GLU A 351 11.13 20.89 -28.74
C GLU A 351 10.77 21.78 -27.56
N TRP A 352 11.40 21.52 -26.42
CA TRP A 352 11.33 22.40 -25.25
C TRP A 352 12.29 23.58 -25.41
N ASN A 353 11.87 24.76 -24.99
CA ASN A 353 12.68 25.96 -25.03
C ASN A 353 12.57 26.75 -23.73
N GLU A 354 13.65 27.42 -23.33
CA GLU A 354 13.64 28.33 -22.17
C GLU A 354 12.81 29.59 -22.43
N ASP A 355 12.74 30.06 -23.68
CA ASP A 355 11.86 31.15 -24.08
C ASP A 355 10.41 30.67 -24.14
N GLU A 356 9.60 31.12 -23.18
CA GLU A 356 8.20 30.74 -23.03
C GLU A 356 7.38 31.02 -24.29
N LYS A 357 7.68 32.10 -25.03
CA LYS A 357 6.94 32.41 -26.28
C LYS A 357 7.20 31.33 -27.33
N ARG A 358 8.44 30.90 -27.47
CA ARG A 358 8.82 29.81 -28.39
C ARG A 358 8.23 28.49 -27.93
N PHE A 359 8.29 28.20 -26.63
CA PHE A 359 7.77 26.96 -26.08
C PHE A 359 6.23 26.86 -26.22
N ILE A 360 5.49 27.93 -25.93
CA ILE A 360 4.03 27.99 -26.11
C ILE A 360 3.65 27.86 -27.60
N SER A 361 4.40 28.52 -28.48
CA SER A 361 4.21 28.40 -29.93
C SER A 361 4.40 26.95 -30.40
N ALA A 362 5.48 26.29 -29.95
CA ALA A 362 5.74 24.89 -30.25
C ALA A 362 4.67 23.95 -29.68
N ALA A 363 4.16 24.23 -28.48
CA ALA A 363 3.16 23.41 -27.80
C ALA A 363 1.81 23.33 -28.55
N LEU A 364 1.47 24.36 -29.32
CA LEU A 364 0.26 24.39 -30.14
C LEU A 364 0.40 23.65 -31.49
N SER A 365 1.60 23.14 -31.81
CA SER A 365 1.83 22.28 -32.97
C SER A 365 0.76 21.17 -33.04
N PRO A 366 0.12 20.95 -34.21
CA PRO A 366 0.54 21.35 -35.56
C PRO A 366 0.09 22.74 -36.06
N ALA A 367 -0.64 23.53 -35.26
CA ALA A 367 -1.09 24.85 -35.70
C ALA A 367 0.06 25.85 -35.76
N LYS A 368 0.11 26.66 -36.82
CA LYS A 368 1.08 27.76 -36.98
C LYS A 368 0.62 28.97 -36.18
N VAL A 369 1.49 29.42 -35.29
CA VAL A 369 1.27 30.59 -34.45
C VAL A 369 1.89 31.82 -35.11
N LEU A 370 1.14 32.93 -35.14
CA LEU A 370 1.61 34.22 -35.65
C LEU A 370 2.36 34.99 -34.56
N SER A 371 1.76 35.11 -33.39
CA SER A 371 2.34 35.82 -32.25
C SER A 371 1.84 35.28 -30.92
N VAL A 372 2.66 35.43 -29.88
CA VAL A 372 2.33 35.08 -28.50
C VAL A 372 2.54 36.31 -27.62
N GLU A 373 1.47 36.78 -26.99
CA GLU A 373 1.47 37.84 -25.98
C GLU A 373 1.36 37.20 -24.59
N LEU A 374 2.26 37.55 -23.68
CA LEU A 374 2.33 36.97 -22.34
C LEU A 374 1.87 37.99 -21.30
N PHE A 375 1.05 37.52 -20.36
CA PHE A 375 0.60 38.23 -19.18
C PHE A 375 1.14 37.49 -17.95
N GLU A 376 2.32 37.89 -17.50
CA GLU A 376 3.09 37.18 -16.46
C GLU A 376 2.38 37.14 -15.11
N GLU A 377 1.70 38.21 -14.72
CA GLU A 377 0.97 38.29 -13.44
C GLU A 377 -0.13 37.23 -13.32
N GLU A 378 -0.78 36.88 -14.44
CA GLU A 378 -1.89 35.92 -14.47
C GLU A 378 -1.48 34.52 -14.94
N LYS A 379 -0.20 34.34 -15.35
CA LYS A 379 0.26 33.18 -16.14
C LYS A 379 -0.68 32.87 -17.31
N ARG A 380 -1.03 33.91 -18.06
CA ARG A 380 -1.94 33.85 -19.22
C ARG A 380 -1.19 34.21 -20.50
N ALA A 381 -1.46 33.49 -21.58
CA ALA A 381 -0.87 33.72 -22.89
C ALA A 381 -1.97 33.86 -23.93
N LEU A 382 -1.97 34.97 -24.68
CA LEU A 382 -2.83 35.19 -25.84
C LEU A 382 -2.06 34.83 -27.10
N VAL A 383 -2.53 33.81 -27.81
CA VAL A 383 -1.91 33.28 -29.01
C VAL A 383 -2.76 33.67 -30.22
N LYS A 384 -2.16 34.39 -31.16
CA LYS A 384 -2.80 34.71 -32.44
C LYS A 384 -2.45 33.65 -33.47
N VAL A 385 -3.47 33.13 -34.13
CA VAL A 385 -3.33 32.15 -35.22
C VAL A 385 -4.10 32.63 -36.46
N PRO A 386 -3.74 32.14 -37.65
CA PRO A 386 -4.54 32.37 -38.85
C PRO A 386 -5.98 31.85 -38.69
N ASN A 387 -6.96 32.52 -39.30
CA ASN A 387 -8.38 32.15 -39.23
C ASN A 387 -8.65 30.69 -39.64
N ASP A 388 -7.98 30.22 -40.68
CA ASP A 388 -8.07 28.84 -41.18
C ASP A 388 -7.53 27.80 -40.19
N GLN A 389 -6.68 28.23 -39.24
CA GLN A 389 -6.03 27.35 -38.26
C GLN A 389 -6.60 27.50 -36.85
N LEU A 390 -7.55 28.42 -36.61
CA LEU A 390 -8.19 28.61 -35.31
C LEU A 390 -8.80 27.31 -34.78
N SER A 391 -9.54 26.59 -35.63
CA SER A 391 -10.14 25.30 -35.27
C SER A 391 -9.09 24.23 -34.94
N LEU A 392 -7.98 24.21 -35.69
CA LEU A 392 -6.87 23.27 -35.47
C LEU A 392 -6.13 23.56 -34.16
N ALA A 393 -5.87 24.84 -33.88
CA ALA A 393 -5.20 25.31 -32.68
C ALA A 393 -5.99 24.98 -31.41
N ILE A 394 -7.31 25.18 -31.43
CA ILE A 394 -8.20 24.79 -30.32
C ILE A 394 -8.27 23.25 -30.21
N GLY A 395 -8.44 22.57 -31.36
CA GLY A 395 -8.59 21.13 -31.44
C GLY A 395 -9.99 20.63 -31.04
N LYS A 396 -10.24 19.33 -31.24
CA LYS A 396 -11.54 18.71 -30.93
C LYS A 396 -11.89 18.90 -29.45
N ARG A 397 -13.00 19.59 -29.15
CA ARG A 397 -13.41 19.94 -27.77
C ARG A 397 -12.33 20.66 -26.95
N GLY A 398 -11.47 21.45 -27.60
CA GLY A 398 -10.39 22.18 -26.93
C GLY A 398 -9.22 21.31 -26.47
N GLN A 399 -9.11 20.06 -26.96
CA GLN A 399 -8.06 19.14 -26.52
C GLN A 399 -6.65 19.68 -26.78
N ASN A 400 -6.39 20.29 -27.94
CA ASN A 400 -5.03 20.72 -28.30
C ASN A 400 -4.56 21.86 -27.39
N VAL A 401 -5.40 22.88 -27.21
CA VAL A 401 -5.11 24.01 -26.31
C VAL A 401 -5.02 23.56 -24.84
N ARG A 402 -5.85 22.60 -24.40
CA ARG A 402 -5.81 22.08 -23.02
C ARG A 402 -4.52 21.31 -22.74
N LEU A 403 -4.08 20.45 -23.68
CA LEU A 403 -2.82 19.73 -23.57
C LEU A 403 -1.64 20.72 -23.58
N ALA A 404 -1.63 21.69 -24.49
CA ALA A 404 -0.60 22.72 -24.53
C ALA A 404 -0.54 23.52 -23.21
N ALA A 405 -1.68 23.93 -22.66
CA ALA A 405 -1.76 24.64 -21.39
C ALA A 405 -1.23 23.81 -20.21
N LYS A 406 -1.56 22.51 -20.16
CA LYS A 406 -1.02 21.59 -19.15
C LYS A 406 0.49 21.38 -19.31
N LEU A 407 0.98 21.33 -20.54
CA LEU A 407 2.38 21.09 -20.86
C LEU A 407 3.28 22.28 -20.49
N THR A 408 2.82 23.51 -20.79
CA THR A 408 3.56 24.74 -20.52
C THR A 408 3.32 25.28 -19.12
N GLY A 409 2.20 24.92 -18.48
CA GLY A 409 1.76 25.49 -17.21
C GLY A 409 1.13 26.88 -17.35
N TRP A 410 0.86 27.34 -18.58
CA TRP A 410 0.23 28.63 -18.89
C TRP A 410 -1.24 28.45 -19.27
N LYS A 411 -2.09 29.42 -18.91
CA LYS A 411 -3.45 29.52 -19.46
C LYS A 411 -3.35 30.08 -20.88
N ILE A 412 -3.71 29.29 -21.88
CA ILE A 412 -3.58 29.66 -23.29
C ILE A 412 -4.95 30.01 -23.86
N ASP A 413 -5.09 31.24 -24.33
CA ASP A 413 -6.24 31.71 -25.10
C ASP A 413 -5.85 31.86 -26.57
N VAL A 414 -6.63 31.27 -27.45
CA VAL A 414 -6.37 31.30 -28.90
C VAL A 414 -7.38 32.23 -29.56
N ALA A 415 -6.88 33.25 -30.25
CA ALA A 415 -7.67 34.20 -31.02
C ALA A 415 -7.19 34.22 -32.48
N SER A 416 -8.07 34.63 -33.39
CA SER A 416 -7.66 34.86 -34.76
C SER A 416 -7.31 36.32 -35.02
N ASP A 417 -6.41 36.55 -35.97
CA ASP A 417 -5.87 37.89 -36.26
C ASP A 417 -6.95 38.95 -36.54
N GLU A 418 -8.03 38.57 -37.23
CA GLU A 418 -9.13 39.48 -37.55
C GLU A 418 -10.01 39.87 -36.35
N THR A 419 -10.07 39.03 -35.31
CA THR A 419 -10.97 39.28 -34.15
C THR A 419 -10.51 40.42 -33.25
N LEU A 420 -9.25 40.85 -33.36
CA LEU A 420 -8.70 41.97 -32.57
C LEU A 420 -8.72 43.32 -33.32
N GLY A 421 -9.18 43.34 -34.58
CA GLY A 421 -9.32 44.55 -35.38
C GLY A 421 -10.55 45.41 -35.07
N VAL A 422 -11.38 45.03 -34.08
CA VAL A 422 -12.53 45.82 -33.63
C VAL A 422 -12.59 45.82 -32.11
N LYS A 423 -11.79 46.71 -31.51
CA LYS A 423 -12.07 47.38 -30.23
C LYS A 423 -11.02 48.49 -30.03
N GLU A 424 -11.19 49.58 -30.77
CA GLU A 424 -10.69 50.87 -30.28
C GLU A 424 -11.46 51.23 -29.00
N PRO A 425 -10.81 51.84 -28.00
CA PRO A 425 -11.49 52.33 -26.82
C PRO A 425 -12.21 53.63 -27.19
N GLU A 426 -13.54 53.65 -27.17
CA GLU A 426 -14.27 54.91 -27.18
C GLU A 426 -13.90 55.69 -25.92
N ALA A 427 -13.09 56.73 -26.15
CA ALA A 427 -12.78 57.75 -25.18
C ALA A 427 -14.01 58.67 -24.99
N LYS A 428 -14.40 58.82 -23.73
CA LYS A 428 -15.06 59.98 -23.10
C LYS A 428 -15.76 60.97 -24.04
N GLU A 429 -17.09 61.01 -23.97
CA GLU A 429 -17.83 62.27 -24.03
C GLU A 429 -18.54 62.52 -22.70
N GLU A 430 -18.08 63.54 -21.98
CA GLU A 430 -18.81 64.19 -20.89
C GLU A 430 -19.89 65.12 -21.49
N ILE A 431 -21.15 64.82 -21.13
CA ILE A 431 -22.32 65.67 -20.87
C ILE A 431 -22.22 67.18 -21.16
N PRO A 432 -23.31 67.77 -21.70
CA PRO A 432 -24.11 68.73 -20.93
C PRO A 432 -25.61 68.39 -21.07
N GLY A 433 -26.52 68.51 -20.11
CA GLY A 433 -26.67 69.37 -18.94
C GLY A 433 -28.18 69.69 -18.87
N ASP A 434 -28.81 69.44 -17.71
CA ASP A 434 -30.18 69.79 -17.29
C ASP A 434 -31.40 69.29 -18.09
N ILE A 435 -32.25 68.49 -17.43
CA ILE A 435 -33.65 68.81 -17.05
C ILE A 435 -34.13 67.81 -15.99
N ALA A 436 -34.87 68.32 -15.00
CA ALA A 436 -35.42 67.69 -13.80
C ALA A 436 -36.56 66.66 -14.09
N PRO A 437 -37.05 65.92 -13.07
CA PRO A 437 -37.56 64.56 -13.21
C PRO A 437 -39.06 64.48 -13.53
N GLU A 438 -39.46 63.45 -14.30
CA GLU A 438 -40.86 63.07 -14.50
C GLU A 438 -41.14 61.71 -13.85
N GLU A 439 -42.07 61.70 -12.91
CA GLU A 439 -42.57 60.55 -12.16
C GLU A 439 -43.39 59.60 -13.05
N ILE A 440 -43.15 58.28 -12.94
CA ILE A 440 -44.07 57.24 -13.43
C ILE A 440 -44.15 56.11 -12.37
N PRO A 441 -45.36 55.55 -12.11
CA PRO A 441 -45.80 55.03 -10.80
C PRO A 441 -45.48 53.53 -10.57
N PRO A 442 -45.77 52.95 -9.38
CA PRO A 442 -45.32 51.63 -8.99
C PRO A 442 -46.06 50.50 -9.72
N VAL A 443 -45.30 49.43 -10.01
CA VAL A 443 -45.75 48.18 -10.62
C VAL A 443 -46.61 47.39 -9.61
N GLU A 444 -47.86 47.11 -9.97
CA GLU A 444 -48.75 46.21 -9.25
C GLU A 444 -48.30 44.75 -9.40
N THR A 445 -48.19 44.07 -8.26
CA THR A 445 -47.98 42.62 -8.14
C THR A 445 -49.31 41.90 -8.32
N GLU A 446 -49.46 41.10 -9.36
CA GLU A 446 -50.61 40.18 -9.50
C GLU A 446 -50.28 38.81 -8.90
N GLU A 447 -51.06 38.48 -7.86
CA GLU A 447 -51.05 37.22 -7.13
C GLU A 447 -51.57 36.06 -7.97
N ALA A 448 -50.92 34.90 -7.82
CA ALA A 448 -51.42 33.62 -8.30
C ALA A 448 -52.56 33.07 -7.40
N LYS A 449 -53.72 32.85 -8.01
CA LYS A 449 -54.80 31.90 -7.65
C LYS A 449 -55.37 31.43 -9.00
N VAL A 450 -55.48 30.15 -9.35
CA VAL A 450 -55.99 28.95 -8.66
C VAL A 450 -55.30 27.72 -9.22
#